data_AF-A0A9W7MEH9-F1
#
_entry.id   AF-A0A9W7MEH9-F1
#
_cell.length_a   1.000
_cell.length_b   1.000
_cell.length_c   1.000
_cell.angle_alpha   90.00
_cell.angle_beta   90.00
_cell.angle_gamma   90.00
#
_symmetry.space_group_name_H-M   'P 1'
#
loop_
_entity.id
_entity.type
_entity.pdbx_description
1 polymer ?
#
loop_
_entity_poly.entity_id
_entity_poly.type
_entity_poly.pdbx_seq_one_letter_code
_entity_poly.pdbx_strand_id
1 'polypeptide(L)'
;MYNATRSVLEKIAIDRRATYSQRGDANSALKKLLTFDFVFILHMMHRLMGYTDALCRALQYKSQDILNAMDLVVATKSSIQESRDSIWEGLLQRVLLFCNKRDTLTLVPDMNATYSDIIRSRHDFDSMKMRRVQLNQ
;
A
#
# COMPACT_ATOMS: atom_id res chain seq x y z
N MET A 1 -10.42 -10.15 -0.09
CA MET A 1 -11.09 -8.87 -0.40
C MET A 1 -10.67 -8.26 -1.74
N TYR A 2 -9.38 -8.28 -2.11
CA TYR A 2 -8.87 -7.67 -3.37
C TYR A 2 -9.72 -7.94 -4.63
N ASN A 3 -10.03 -9.21 -4.94
CA ASN A 3 -10.79 -9.58 -6.15
C ASN A 3 -12.21 -9.00 -6.15
N ALA A 4 -12.87 -8.99 -4.98
CA ALA A 4 -14.21 -8.42 -4.84
C ALA A 4 -14.18 -6.90 -5.05
N THR A 5 -13.21 -6.20 -4.44
CA THR A 5 -13.01 -4.76 -4.63
C THR A 5 -12.74 -4.42 -6.09
N ARG A 6 -11.85 -5.16 -6.76
CA ARG A 6 -11.57 -5.00 -8.19
C ARG A 6 -12.84 -5.16 -9.03
N SER A 7 -13.59 -6.25 -8.82
CA SER A 7 -14.82 -6.52 -9.57
C SER A 7 -15.88 -5.42 -9.40
N VAL A 8 -16.04 -4.89 -8.17
CA VAL A 8 -16.97 -3.79 -7.91
C VAL A 8 -16.53 -2.52 -8.63
N LEU A 9 -15.24 -2.17 -8.59
CA LEU A 9 -14.72 -1.00 -9.28
C LEU A 9 -14.86 -1.12 -10.81
N GLU A 10 -14.59 -2.28 -11.38
CA GLU A 10 -14.79 -2.55 -12.81
C GLU A 10 -16.25 -2.39 -13.21
N LYS A 11 -17.19 -2.91 -12.41
CA LYS A 11 -18.63 -2.76 -12.66
C LYS A 11 -19.07 -1.30 -12.62
N ILE A 12 -18.63 -0.54 -11.61
CA ILE A 12 -19.00 0.88 -11.49
C ILE A 12 -18.41 1.68 -12.65
N ALA A 13 -17.18 1.39 -13.08
CA ALA A 13 -16.52 2.11 -14.17
C ALA A 13 -17.26 2.00 -15.51
N ILE A 14 -17.96 0.89 -15.76
CA ILE A 14 -18.71 0.65 -17.01
C ILE A 14 -20.23 0.87 -16.86
N ASP A 15 -20.72 1.11 -15.65
CA ASP A 15 -22.16 1.25 -15.39
C ASP A 15 -22.70 2.56 -16.00
N ARG A 16 -23.65 2.43 -16.94
CA ARG A 16 -24.32 3.57 -17.59
C ARG A 16 -25.25 4.33 -16.64
N ARG A 17 -25.71 3.70 -15.55
CA ARG A 17 -26.54 4.33 -14.52
C ARG A 17 -25.70 5.15 -13.54
N ALA A 18 -24.40 4.90 -13.46
CA ALA A 18 -23.48 5.65 -12.62
C ALA A 18 -23.19 7.05 -13.21
N THR A 19 -23.04 8.03 -12.32
CA THR A 19 -22.67 9.38 -12.72
C THR A 19 -21.27 9.41 -13.34
N TYR A 20 -20.98 10.45 -14.12
CA TYR A 20 -19.65 10.62 -14.69
C TYR A 20 -18.56 10.67 -13.60
N SER A 21 -18.86 11.33 -12.47
CA SER A 21 -17.95 11.36 -11.31
C SER A 21 -17.70 9.97 -10.76
N GLN A 22 -18.76 9.19 -10.50
CA GLN A 22 -18.63 7.84 -9.94
C GLN A 22 -17.80 6.91 -10.85
N ARG A 23 -18.01 6.99 -12.17
CA ARG A 23 -17.20 6.24 -13.15
C ARG A 23 -15.75 6.69 -13.14
N GLY A 24 -15.50 8.00 -13.07
CA GLY A 24 -14.16 8.57 -12.96
C GLY A 24 -13.43 8.14 -11.69
N ASP A 25 -14.12 8.15 -10.55
CA ASP A 25 -13.60 7.73 -9.25
C ASP A 25 -13.28 6.23 -9.24
N ALA A 26 -14.19 5.41 -9.77
CA ALA A 26 -13.99 3.97 -9.88
C ALA A 26 -12.78 3.63 -10.77
N ASN A 27 -12.64 4.28 -11.93
CA ASN A 27 -11.48 4.11 -12.79
C ASN A 27 -10.18 4.56 -12.12
N SER A 28 -10.19 5.68 -11.41
CA SER A 28 -9.03 6.20 -10.70
C SER A 28 -8.61 5.27 -9.54
N ALA A 29 -9.58 4.74 -8.81
CA ALA A 29 -9.36 3.75 -7.76
C ALA A 29 -8.84 2.43 -8.34
N LEU A 30 -9.39 1.96 -9.47
CA LEU A 30 -8.93 0.76 -10.16
C LEU A 30 -7.48 0.90 -10.61
N LYS A 31 -7.11 2.05 -11.21
CA LYS A 31 -5.72 2.34 -11.58
C LYS A 31 -4.79 2.26 -10.38
N LYS A 32 -5.15 2.86 -9.24
CA LYS A 32 -4.36 2.79 -7.99
C LYS A 32 -4.28 1.37 -7.44
N LEU A 33 -5.37 0.60 -7.47
CA LEU A 33 -5.43 -0.77 -6.96
C LEU A 33 -4.52 -1.74 -7.73
N LEU A 34 -4.16 -1.38 -8.96
CA LEU A 34 -3.28 -2.13 -9.84
C LEU A 34 -1.80 -1.69 -9.74
N THR A 35 -1.47 -0.62 -9.01
CA THR A 35 -0.06 -0.20 -8.91
C THR A 35 0.73 -1.13 -8.00
N PHE A 36 2.01 -1.31 -8.33
CA PHE A 36 2.95 -2.07 -7.48
C PHE A 36 2.95 -1.53 -6.05
N ASP A 37 3.05 -0.20 -5.87
CA ASP A 37 3.08 0.44 -4.55
C ASP A 37 1.86 0.09 -3.71
N PHE A 38 0.67 0.07 -4.30
CA PHE A 38 -0.55 -0.28 -3.58
C PHE A 38 -0.55 -1.75 -3.16
N VAL A 39 -0.20 -2.66 -4.07
CA VAL A 39 -0.13 -4.10 -3.78
C VAL A 39 0.93 -4.38 -2.71
N PHE A 40 2.06 -3.70 -2.78
CA PHE A 40 3.14 -3.78 -1.81
C PHE A 40 2.70 -3.32 -0.42
N ILE A 41 2.15 -2.11 -0.32
CA ILE A 41 1.62 -1.55 0.94
C ILE A 41 0.52 -2.46 1.48
N LEU A 42 -0.36 -2.99 0.64
CA LEU A 42 -1.43 -3.89 1.07
C LEU A 42 -0.86 -5.16 1.74
N HIS A 43 0.13 -5.80 1.14
CA HIS A 43 0.77 -7.00 1.70
C HIS A 43 1.58 -6.67 2.96
N MET A 44 2.26 -5.52 3.00
CA MET A 44 2.98 -5.05 4.18
C MET A 44 2.01 -4.81 5.36
N MET A 45 0.92 -4.08 5.12
CA MET A 45 -0.09 -3.74 6.12
C MET A 45 -0.79 -4.98 6.66
N HIS A 46 -1.19 -5.92 5.79
CA HIS A 46 -1.79 -7.19 6.22
C HIS A 46 -0.91 -7.94 7.22
N ARG A 47 0.40 -7.97 6.97
CA ARG A 47 1.34 -8.67 7.83
C ARG A 47 1.60 -7.93 9.15
N LEU A 48 1.80 -6.62 9.11
CA LEU A 48 1.95 -5.78 10.31
C LEU A 48 0.71 -5.90 11.22
N MET A 49 -0.48 -5.88 10.61
CA MET A 49 -1.74 -6.04 11.32
C MET A 49 -1.82 -7.38 12.06
N GLY A 50 -1.27 -8.45 11.48
CA GLY A 50 -1.18 -9.75 12.17
C GLY A 50 -0.33 -9.72 13.43
N TYR A 51 0.85 -9.07 13.38
CA TYR A 51 1.69 -8.90 14.58
C TYR A 51 1.00 -8.06 15.66
N THR A 52 0.38 -6.94 15.27
CA THR A 52 -0.33 -6.08 16.21
C THR A 52 -1.60 -6.72 16.77
N ASP A 53 -2.32 -7.53 15.98
CA ASP A 53 -3.50 -8.26 16.46
C ASP A 53 -3.11 -9.30 17.52
N ALA A 54 -2.03 -10.06 17.27
CA ALA A 54 -1.50 -11.02 18.24
C ALA A 54 -1.09 -10.33 19.54
N LEU A 55 -0.36 -9.21 19.46
CA LEU A 55 0.01 -8.42 20.63
C LEU A 55 -1.22 -7.87 21.36
N CYS A 56 -2.18 -7.28 20.64
CA CYS A 56 -3.41 -6.75 21.22
C CYS A 56 -4.18 -7.83 21.98
N ARG A 57 -4.36 -9.02 21.39
CA ARG A 57 -5.05 -10.14 22.04
C ARG A 57 -4.32 -10.58 23.30
N ALA A 58 -3.00 -10.67 23.23
CA ALA A 58 -2.20 -11.09 24.36
C ALA A 58 -2.29 -10.05 25.49
N LEU A 59 -2.09 -8.76 25.21
CA LEU A 59 -2.20 -7.69 26.21
C LEU A 59 -3.61 -7.50 26.79
N GLN A 60 -4.66 -7.87 26.05
CA GLN A 60 -6.03 -7.84 26.55
C GLN A 60 -6.34 -8.97 27.55
N TYR A 61 -5.42 -9.91 27.76
CA TYR A 61 -5.58 -10.99 28.71
C TYR A 61 -5.50 -10.47 30.16
N LYS A 62 -6.64 -10.48 30.86
CA LYS A 62 -6.85 -9.80 32.16
C LYS A 62 -5.90 -10.20 33.30
N SER A 63 -5.27 -11.38 33.25
CA SER A 63 -4.41 -11.88 34.32
C SER A 63 -2.91 -11.82 33.96
N GLN A 64 -2.54 -10.96 33.02
CA GLN A 64 -1.14 -10.82 32.63
C GLN A 64 -0.39 -9.89 33.57
N ASP A 65 0.76 -10.34 34.09
CA ASP A 65 1.67 -9.50 34.86
C ASP A 65 2.44 -8.53 33.94
N ILE A 66 2.94 -7.44 34.54
CA ILE A 66 3.65 -6.39 33.82
C ILE A 66 4.94 -6.88 33.15
N LEU A 67 5.66 -7.83 33.75
CA LEU A 67 6.87 -8.40 33.17
C LEU A 67 6.53 -9.21 31.91
N ASN A 68 5.54 -10.08 31.99
CA ASN A 68 5.04 -10.83 30.83
C ASN A 68 4.52 -9.92 29.72
N ALA A 69 3.85 -8.80 30.06
CA ALA A 69 3.41 -7.83 29.08
C ALA A 69 4.59 -7.12 28.39
N MET A 70 5.64 -6.76 29.15
CA MET A 70 6.86 -6.18 28.59
C MET A 70 7.58 -7.17 27.65
N ASP A 71 7.70 -8.44 28.04
CA ASP A 71 8.32 -9.47 27.22
C ASP A 71 7.59 -9.64 25.88
N LEU A 72 6.25 -9.61 25.88
CA LEU A 72 5.45 -9.64 24.65
C LEU A 72 5.69 -8.42 23.75
N VAL A 73 5.81 -7.23 24.33
CA VAL A 73 6.09 -6.00 23.58
C VAL A 73 7.47 -6.08 22.95
N VAL A 74 8.48 -6.55 23.69
CA VAL A 74 9.84 -6.76 23.18
C VAL A 74 9.85 -7.81 22.08
N ALA A 75 9.21 -8.96 22.28
CA ALA A 75 9.12 -10.04 21.29
C ALA A 75 8.42 -9.59 20.00
N THR A 76 7.33 -8.81 20.13
CA THR A 76 6.62 -8.27 18.96
C THR A 76 7.48 -7.23 18.24
N LYS A 77 8.17 -6.36 18.98
CA LYS A 77 9.11 -5.39 18.41
C LYS A 77 10.23 -6.08 17.65
N SER A 78 10.84 -7.13 18.22
CA SER A 78 11.87 -7.92 17.55
C SER A 78 11.34 -8.59 16.29
N SER A 79 10.13 -9.17 16.34
CA SER A 79 9.48 -9.77 15.16
C SER A 79 9.22 -8.75 14.03
N ILE A 80 8.80 -7.53 14.40
CA ILE A 80 8.62 -6.43 13.44
C ILE A 80 9.99 -5.97 12.89
N GLN A 81 11.01 -5.87 13.73
CA GLN A 81 12.34 -5.44 13.31
C GLN A 81 12.99 -6.47 12.38
N GLU A 82 12.95 -7.76 12.72
CA GLU A 82 13.38 -8.85 11.84
C GLU A 82 12.62 -8.85 10.51
N SER A 83 11.34 -8.47 10.53
CA SER A 83 10.53 -8.34 9.31
C SER A 83 10.99 -7.22 8.39
N ARG A 84 11.64 -6.18 8.92
CA ARG A 84 12.27 -5.11 8.14
C ARG A 84 13.61 -5.53 7.59
N ASP A 85 14.40 -6.30 8.34
CA ASP A 85 15.81 -6.52 8.00
C ASP A 85 16.03 -7.76 7.10
N SER A 86 15.19 -8.80 7.21
CA SER A 86 15.38 -10.08 6.51
C SER A 86 14.32 -10.43 5.45
N ILE A 87 13.26 -9.63 5.33
CA ILE A 87 12.00 -10.09 4.67
C ILE A 87 11.52 -9.18 3.54
N TRP A 88 12.31 -8.19 3.12
CA TRP A 88 12.04 -7.46 1.88
C TRP A 88 11.99 -8.41 0.69
N GLU A 89 12.97 -9.31 0.56
CA GLU A 89 13.02 -10.29 -0.53
C GLU A 89 11.79 -11.21 -0.55
N GLY A 90 11.40 -11.76 0.59
CA GLY A 90 10.23 -12.65 0.68
C GLY A 90 8.90 -11.92 0.46
N LEU A 91 8.79 -10.66 0.88
CA LEU A 91 7.62 -9.82 0.61
C LEU A 91 7.56 -9.46 -0.87
N LEU A 92 8.69 -9.03 -1.45
CA LEU A 92 8.83 -8.70 -2.86
C LEU A 92 8.50 -9.90 -3.73
N GLN A 93 9.03 -11.08 -3.45
CA GLN A 93 8.72 -12.30 -4.19
C GLN A 93 7.22 -12.61 -4.15
N ARG A 94 6.55 -12.46 -3.00
CA ARG A 94 5.09 -12.64 -2.91
C ARG A 94 4.32 -11.61 -3.72
N VAL A 95 4.73 -10.35 -3.68
CA VAL A 95 4.12 -9.27 -4.46
C VAL A 95 4.33 -9.51 -5.95
N LEU A 96 5.52 -9.91 -6.38
CA LEU A 96 5.84 -10.27 -7.76
C LEU A 96 5.00 -11.46 -8.24
N LEU A 97 4.89 -12.54 -7.45
CA LEU A 97 4.03 -13.68 -7.76
C LEU A 97 2.55 -13.28 -7.85
N PHE A 98 2.10 -12.39 -6.98
CA PHE A 98 0.74 -11.86 -7.00
C PHE A 98 0.46 -11.06 -8.27
N CYS A 99 1.39 -10.18 -8.67
CA CYS A 99 1.29 -9.39 -9.90
C CYS A 99 1.33 -10.29 -11.15
N ASN A 100 2.27 -11.24 -11.21
CA ASN A 100 2.44 -12.17 -12.34
C ASN A 100 1.23 -13.09 -12.54
N LYS A 101 0.54 -13.50 -11.47
CA LYS A 101 -0.63 -14.40 -11.57
C LYS A 101 -1.90 -13.74 -12.11
N ARG A 102 -1.96 -12.41 -12.22
CA ARG A 102 -3.24 -11.70 -12.42
C ARG A 102 -3.27 -10.75 -13.60
N ASP A 103 -2.22 -10.74 -14.43
CA ASP A 103 -2.01 -9.79 -15.53
C ASP A 103 -2.32 -8.34 -15.11
N THR A 104 -2.15 -8.03 -13.81
CA THR A 104 -2.46 -6.75 -13.20
C THR A 104 -1.27 -5.81 -13.39
N LEU A 105 -1.15 -5.35 -14.64
CA LEU A 105 -0.58 -4.10 -15.12
C LEU A 105 0.77 -3.56 -14.60
N THR A 106 1.57 -3.11 -15.57
CA THR A 106 2.49 -1.94 -15.55
C THR A 106 3.62 -1.92 -14.52
N LEU A 107 4.83 -2.20 -15.03
CA LEU A 107 6.12 -1.75 -14.51
C LEU A 107 6.33 -2.08 -13.04
N VAL A 108 6.85 -3.29 -12.77
CA VAL A 108 7.71 -3.48 -11.60
C VAL A 108 8.75 -2.36 -11.67
N PRO A 109 8.83 -1.47 -10.67
CA PRO A 109 9.82 -0.40 -10.67
C PRO A 109 11.20 -1.03 -10.82
N ASP A 110 12.05 -0.46 -11.66
CA ASP A 110 13.45 -0.83 -11.67
C ASP A 110 14.02 -0.50 -10.29
N MET A 111 14.25 -1.53 -9.47
CA MET A 111 14.77 -1.38 -8.11
C MET A 111 16.22 -0.89 -8.10
N ASN A 112 16.89 -0.91 -9.25
CA ASN A 112 18.22 -0.37 -9.45
C ASN A 112 18.18 1.09 -9.95
N ALA A 113 17.01 1.63 -10.28
CA ALA A 113 16.86 3.03 -10.62
C ALA A 113 17.04 3.91 -9.38
N THR A 114 17.72 5.04 -9.55
CA THR A 114 17.90 6.01 -8.46
C THR A 114 16.53 6.48 -7.98
N TYR A 115 16.19 6.19 -6.72
CA TYR A 115 14.96 6.68 -6.09
C TYR A 115 15.03 8.21 -6.03
N SER A 116 14.48 8.86 -7.06
CA SER A 116 14.27 10.30 -7.05
C SER A 116 13.02 10.54 -6.22
N ASP A 117 13.16 11.30 -5.13
CA ASP A 117 12.06 11.64 -4.24
C ASP A 117 10.83 12.10 -5.06
N ILE A 118 9.84 11.23 -5.19
CA ILE A 118 8.53 11.53 -5.81
C ILE A 118 7.88 12.73 -5.11
N ILE A 119 8.26 12.98 -3.85
CA ILE A 119 7.88 14.13 -3.04
C ILE A 119 8.45 15.45 -3.60
N ARG A 120 9.71 15.49 -4.07
CA ARG A 120 10.29 16.68 -4.72
C ARG A 120 9.67 16.95 -6.08
N SER A 121 9.37 15.90 -6.84
CA SER A 121 8.79 16.04 -8.19
C SER A 121 7.42 16.72 -8.18
N ARG A 122 6.57 16.45 -7.17
CA ARG A 122 5.28 17.15 -7.02
C ARG A 122 5.46 18.64 -6.73
N HIS A 123 6.46 18.99 -5.91
CA HIS A 123 6.76 20.39 -5.60
C HIS A 123 7.28 21.14 -6.84
N ASP A 124 8.01 20.46 -7.72
CA ASP A 124 8.49 21.04 -8.98
C ASP A 124 7.39 21.16 -10.04
N PHE A 125 6.46 20.21 -10.12
CA PHE A 125 5.34 20.31 -11.06
C PHE A 125 4.38 21.46 -10.70
N ASP A 126 4.13 21.67 -9.41
CA ASP A 126 3.34 22.82 -8.92
C ASP A 126 4.11 24.14 -9.09
N SER A 127 5.44 24.16 -8.89
CA SER A 127 6.26 25.36 -9.16
C SER A 127 6.33 25.72 -10.65
N MET A 128 6.30 24.71 -11.53
CA MET A 128 6.34 24.88 -12.99
C MET A 128 4.98 25.30 -13.56
N LYS A 129 3.86 24.90 -12.93
CA LYS A 129 2.53 25.42 -13.23
C LYS A 129 2.34 26.86 -12.79
N MET A 130 2.79 27.23 -11.58
CA MET A 130 2.71 28.61 -11.06
C MET A 130 3.47 29.60 -11.97
N ARG A 131 4.64 29.22 -12.48
CA ARG A 131 5.44 30.07 -13.39
C ARG A 131 4.80 30.32 -14.76
N ARG A 132 3.98 29.41 -15.30
CA ARG A 132 3.29 29.65 -16.59
C ARG A 132 2.07 30.56 -16.47
N VAL A 133 1.43 30.61 -15.30
CA VAL A 133 0.25 31.47 -15.08
C VAL A 133 0.63 32.95 -14.96
N GLN A 134 1.86 33.26 -14.53
CA GLN A 134 2.32 34.64 -14.34
C GLN A 134 2.96 35.30 -15.57
N LEU A 135 3.15 34.59 -16.70
CA LEU A 135 3.77 35.12 -17.92
C LEU A 135 2.77 35.58 -18.99
N ASN A 136 1.47 35.64 -18.68
CA ASN A 136 0.40 36.05 -19.59
C ASN A 136 -0.35 37.33 -19.13
N GLN A 137 0.33 38.27 -18.48
CA GLN A 137 -0.18 39.64 -18.24
C GLN A 137 0.78 40.67 -18.82
#